data_AF-A0A535SZ26-F1
#
_entry.id   AF-A0A535SZ26-F1
#
_cell.length_a   1.000
_cell.length_b   1.000
_cell.length_c   1.000
_cell.angle_alpha   90.00
_cell.angle_beta   90.00
_cell.angle_gamma   90.00
#
_symmetry.space_group_name_H-M   'P 1'
#
loop_
_entity.id
_entity.type
_entity.pdbx_description
1 polymer ?
#
loop_
_entity_poly.entity_id
_entity_poly.type
_entity_poly.pdbx_seq_one_letter_code
_entity_poly.pdbx_strand_id
1 'polypeptide(L)'
;MARLWSLVDRRALAATALCLVAWRLLGQIPISNVTSAFITTRLDNLSGLGLFPAIGPNSIPLASYSVGEIGIAPYVEALIVMSLLTLISSRVRHMARNAEGRVTLTRWARALALLLTLGQAYGLTVLYQNTIPPVFGPLDWFTRLAVCLELAGGTALMILLADAMDEFGLGFGNGALIFYALGPLGTEVHRIAGYFATSPSAEALYRPLALWAAFTVGVTIAGVAVLLAVRRVSAPTTKKVASRPTALRLLMSGVLRPPQFTFAIMFLPTIVANYYASTNSSGIEWFRVNWGPYGTSVWLDAAYLILEAALVVFFAVFVAAYEYRILHTPSHLRTHVTRLALIGGLFLALAVIAVPVADHLLTGAAGNVIPMSGAEVLLVVAMVLITVRLIEGHKTEAPFTRAPSGLP
;
A
#
# COMPACT_ATOMS: atom_id res chain seq x y z
N MET A 1 2.96 10.35 24.37
CA MET A 1 3.63 9.04 24.55
C MET A 1 3.31 8.41 25.91
N ALA A 2 3.74 8.96 27.05
CA ALA A 2 3.51 8.35 28.37
C ALA A 2 2.02 8.08 28.68
N ARG A 3 1.14 9.01 28.32
CA ARG A 3 -0.33 8.84 28.45
C ARG A 3 -0.90 7.75 27.52
N LEU A 4 -0.35 7.58 26.32
CA LEU A 4 -0.77 6.51 25.41
C LEU A 4 -0.36 5.15 25.97
N TRP A 5 0.87 5.04 26.48
CA TRP A 5 1.38 3.81 27.09
C TRP A 5 0.55 3.34 28.29
N SER A 6 -0.04 4.26 29.05
CA SER A 6 -0.97 3.90 30.14
C SER A 6 -2.37 3.50 29.67
N LEU A 7 -2.78 3.88 28.46
CA LEU A 7 -4.12 3.61 27.91
C LEU A 7 -4.17 2.34 27.05
N VAL A 8 -3.03 1.90 26.52
CA VAL A 8 -2.95 0.71 25.66
C VAL A 8 -3.11 -0.57 26.51
N ASP A 9 -3.99 -1.46 26.05
CA ASP A 9 -4.05 -2.82 26.58
C ASP A 9 -2.78 -3.58 26.19
N ARG A 10 -2.02 -4.01 27.21
CA ARG A 10 -0.76 -4.75 27.04
C ARG A 10 -0.98 -6.09 26.34
N ARG A 11 -2.12 -6.74 26.52
CA ARG A 11 -2.45 -8.02 25.86
C ARG A 11 -2.67 -7.81 24.38
N ALA A 12 -3.43 -6.77 24.01
CA ALA A 12 -3.65 -6.40 22.61
C ALA A 12 -2.34 -5.96 21.93
N LEU A 13 -1.48 -5.23 22.64
CA LEU A 13 -0.15 -4.86 22.14
C LEU A 13 0.72 -6.09 21.90
N ALA A 14 0.73 -7.05 22.83
CA ALA A 14 1.49 -8.30 22.68
C ALA A 14 0.95 -9.16 21.52
N ALA A 15 -0.36 -9.27 21.37
CA ALA A 15 -0.99 -9.96 20.24
C ALA A 15 -0.62 -9.31 18.90
N THR A 16 -0.65 -7.97 18.84
CA THR A 16 -0.21 -7.20 17.65
C THR A 16 1.26 -7.46 17.34
N ALA A 17 2.13 -7.39 18.34
CA ALA A 17 3.55 -7.66 18.18
C ALA A 17 3.80 -9.09 17.68
N LEU A 18 3.08 -10.08 18.22
CA LEU A 18 3.16 -11.47 17.77
C LEU A 18 2.73 -11.61 16.30
N CYS A 19 1.65 -10.95 15.89
CA CYS A 19 1.20 -10.95 14.48
C CYS A 19 2.24 -10.31 13.56
N LEU A 20 2.88 -9.21 13.98
CA LEU A 20 3.95 -8.56 13.22
C LEU A 20 5.20 -9.45 13.11
N VAL A 21 5.57 -10.14 14.18
CA VAL A 21 6.68 -11.11 14.16
C VAL A 21 6.35 -12.28 13.24
N ALA A 22 5.15 -12.86 13.35
CA ALA A 22 4.70 -13.95 12.48
C ALA A 22 4.71 -13.56 11.00
N TRP A 23 4.24 -12.35 10.68
CA TRP A 23 4.34 -11.81 9.32
C TRP A 23 5.80 -11.75 8.83
N ARG A 24 6.74 -11.28 9.67
CA ARG A 24 8.16 -11.25 9.28
C ARG A 24 8.79 -12.63 9.13
N LEU A 25 8.36 -13.61 9.92
CA LEU A 25 8.79 -15.00 9.76
C LEU A 25 8.33 -15.59 8.42
N LEU A 26 7.16 -15.18 7.88
CA LEU A 26 6.74 -15.61 6.54
C LEU A 26 7.66 -15.13 5.44
N GLY A 27 8.25 -13.95 5.61
CA GLY A 27 9.29 -13.43 4.72
C GLY A 27 10.60 -14.23 4.74
N GLN A 28 10.76 -15.16 5.69
CA GLN A 28 11.97 -15.98 5.84
C GLN A 28 11.80 -17.40 5.30
N ILE A 29 10.57 -17.82 5.00
CA ILE A 29 10.29 -19.17 4.48
C ILE A 29 10.40 -19.09 2.94
N PRO A 30 11.48 -19.61 2.33
CA PRO A 30 11.61 -19.59 0.88
C PRO A 30 10.55 -20.46 0.23
N ILE A 31 10.11 -20.06 -0.96
CA ILE A 31 9.28 -20.90 -1.83
C ILE A 31 10.05 -22.15 -2.26
N SER A 32 9.33 -23.23 -2.56
CA SER A 32 9.96 -24.47 -3.01
C SER A 32 10.62 -24.30 -4.39
N ASN A 33 11.53 -25.22 -4.73
CA ASN A 33 12.16 -25.32 -6.07
C ASN A 33 13.08 -24.16 -6.47
N VAL A 34 13.57 -23.35 -5.51
CA VAL A 34 14.61 -22.34 -5.77
C VAL A 34 15.94 -23.02 -6.12
N THR A 35 16.56 -22.59 -7.21
CA THR A 35 17.82 -23.16 -7.72
C THR A 35 18.99 -22.88 -6.77
N SER A 36 19.83 -23.88 -6.51
CA SER A 36 21.02 -23.74 -5.65
C SER A 36 21.98 -22.65 -6.17
N ALA A 37 22.17 -22.55 -7.48
CA ALA A 37 22.97 -21.50 -8.12
C ALA A 37 22.46 -20.09 -7.82
N PHE A 38 21.14 -19.89 -7.76
CA PHE A 38 20.55 -18.61 -7.41
C PHE A 38 20.87 -18.25 -5.95
N ILE A 39 20.72 -19.22 -5.04
CA ILE A 39 21.02 -19.05 -3.62
C ILE A 39 22.50 -18.75 -3.40
N THR A 40 23.42 -19.50 -4.04
CA THR A 40 24.87 -19.27 -3.90
C THR A 40 25.26 -17.91 -4.44
N THR A 41 24.82 -17.54 -5.65
CA THR A 41 25.11 -16.19 -6.20
C THR A 41 24.56 -15.09 -5.29
N ARG A 42 23.36 -15.27 -4.72
CA ARG A 42 22.82 -14.30 -3.76
C ARG A 42 23.65 -14.23 -2.49
N LEU A 43 24.05 -15.36 -1.89
CA LEU A 43 24.87 -15.40 -0.68
C LEU A 43 26.30 -14.88 -0.91
N ASP A 44 26.89 -15.15 -2.08
CA ASP A 44 28.22 -14.66 -2.46
C ASP A 44 28.23 -13.14 -2.58
N ASN A 45 27.16 -12.55 -3.13
CA ASN A 45 26.94 -11.11 -3.15
C ASN A 45 26.81 -10.48 -1.73
N LEU A 46 26.56 -11.28 -0.69
CA LEU A 46 26.52 -10.83 0.71
C LEU A 46 27.87 -10.93 1.41
N SER A 47 28.69 -11.90 1.03
CA SER A 47 29.91 -12.31 1.73
C SER A 47 30.99 -11.22 1.81
N GLY A 48 30.93 -10.19 0.95
CA GLY A 48 31.90 -9.10 0.89
C GLY A 48 31.61 -7.86 1.76
N LEU A 49 30.50 -7.82 2.52
CA LEU A 49 29.95 -6.54 3.00
C LEU A 49 29.89 -6.35 4.55
N GLY A 50 30.46 -7.24 5.38
CA GLY A 50 30.60 -7.04 6.84
C GLY A 50 29.31 -7.21 7.67
N LEU A 51 29.20 -6.54 8.83
CA LEU A 51 28.08 -6.65 9.81
C LEU A 51 26.80 -5.90 9.37
N PHE A 52 26.91 -4.86 8.55
CA PHE A 52 25.78 -3.99 8.15
C PHE A 52 24.77 -4.62 7.16
N PRO A 53 25.16 -5.49 6.22
CA PRO A 53 24.24 -6.28 5.38
C PRO A 53 23.31 -7.20 6.16
N ALA A 54 23.70 -7.66 7.35
CA ALA A 54 22.82 -8.42 8.24
C ALA A 54 21.64 -7.59 8.77
N ILE A 55 21.64 -6.27 8.54
CA ILE A 55 20.56 -5.33 8.84
C ILE A 55 20.07 -4.62 7.54
N GLY A 56 20.77 -4.78 6.41
CA GLY A 56 20.52 -4.17 5.09
C GLY A 56 19.44 -4.84 4.23
N PRO A 57 19.18 -4.40 2.96
CA PRO A 57 18.17 -5.02 2.03
C PRO A 57 18.50 -6.47 1.70
N ASN A 58 19.71 -6.84 2.05
CA ASN A 58 20.41 -8.10 1.87
C ASN A 58 20.38 -8.99 3.13
N SER A 59 19.79 -8.51 4.25
CA SER A 59 19.69 -9.23 5.53
C SER A 59 18.67 -10.36 5.52
N ILE A 60 17.67 -10.26 4.63
CA ILE A 60 16.70 -11.31 4.33
C ILE A 60 16.86 -11.64 2.85
N PRO A 61 17.88 -12.43 2.48
CA PRO A 61 18.28 -12.63 1.07
C PRO A 61 17.17 -13.23 0.20
N LEU A 62 16.19 -13.85 0.85
CA LEU A 62 15.09 -14.58 0.25
C LEU A 62 13.73 -13.93 0.51
N ALA A 63 13.66 -12.71 1.08
CA ALA A 63 12.39 -12.02 1.32
C ALA A 63 11.58 -11.90 0.02
N SER A 64 12.26 -11.49 -1.05
CA SER A 64 11.71 -11.38 -2.41
C SER A 64 11.34 -12.71 -3.07
N TYR A 65 11.60 -13.84 -2.42
CA TYR A 65 11.40 -15.20 -2.93
C TYR A 65 10.79 -16.11 -1.85
N SER A 66 10.00 -15.51 -0.97
CA SER A 66 9.40 -16.17 0.18
C SER A 66 7.91 -16.44 -0.03
N VAL A 67 7.35 -17.29 0.82
CA VAL A 67 5.90 -17.51 0.91
C VAL A 67 5.16 -16.18 1.19
N GLY A 68 5.82 -15.21 1.81
CA GLY A 68 5.30 -13.87 2.08
C GLY A 68 5.40 -12.86 0.94
N GLU A 69 5.95 -13.22 -0.24
CA GLU A 69 6.30 -12.26 -1.30
C GLU A 69 5.11 -11.44 -1.82
N ILE A 70 4.00 -12.09 -2.13
CA ILE A 70 2.79 -11.39 -2.61
C ILE A 70 2.11 -10.58 -1.48
N GLY A 71 2.28 -11.04 -0.24
CA GLY A 71 1.77 -10.36 0.95
C GLY A 71 0.23 -10.24 0.98
N ILE A 72 -0.26 -9.14 1.56
CA ILE A 72 -1.69 -8.84 1.77
C ILE A 72 -2.29 -7.99 0.63
N ALA A 73 -1.48 -7.55 -0.34
CA ALA A 73 -1.91 -6.62 -1.39
C ALA A 73 -3.13 -7.12 -2.20
N PRO A 74 -3.22 -8.40 -2.63
CA PRO A 74 -4.37 -8.90 -3.38
C PRO A 74 -5.69 -8.83 -2.59
N TYR A 75 -5.61 -8.90 -1.26
CA TYR A 75 -6.79 -8.73 -0.42
C TYR A 75 -7.26 -7.28 -0.42
N VAL A 76 -6.36 -6.32 -0.25
CA VAL A 76 -6.69 -4.88 -0.35
C VAL A 76 -7.27 -4.55 -1.74
N GLU A 77 -6.71 -5.10 -2.80
CA GLU A 77 -7.23 -4.97 -4.17
C GLU A 77 -8.65 -5.56 -4.31
N ALA A 78 -8.89 -6.77 -3.79
CA ALA A 78 -10.20 -7.39 -3.83
C ALA A 78 -11.27 -6.56 -3.08
N LEU A 79 -10.90 -5.94 -1.95
CA LEU A 79 -11.77 -5.03 -1.20
C LEU A 79 -12.12 -3.77 -1.98
N ILE A 80 -11.15 -3.24 -2.73
CA ILE A 80 -11.32 -2.12 -3.63
C ILE A 80 -12.27 -2.50 -4.79
N VAL A 81 -12.11 -3.68 -5.38
CA VAL A 81 -13.01 -4.21 -6.42
C VAL A 81 -14.43 -4.38 -5.88
N MET A 82 -14.61 -4.94 -4.68
CA MET A 82 -15.94 -5.03 -4.06
C MET A 82 -16.57 -3.65 -3.85
N SER A 83 -15.76 -2.65 -3.48
CA SER A 83 -16.19 -1.25 -3.35
C SER A 83 -16.56 -0.60 -4.69
N LEU A 84 -16.02 -1.08 -5.81
CA LEU A 84 -16.47 -0.69 -7.15
C LEU A 84 -17.73 -1.45 -7.58
N LEU A 85 -17.90 -2.72 -7.19
CA LEU A 85 -19.11 -3.47 -7.54
C LEU A 85 -20.38 -2.86 -6.91
N THR A 86 -20.27 -2.26 -5.73
CA THR A 86 -21.35 -1.52 -5.08
C THR A 86 -21.74 -0.23 -5.82
N LEU A 87 -20.87 0.30 -6.70
CA LEU A 87 -21.19 1.40 -7.62
C LEU A 87 -22.06 0.90 -8.77
N ILE A 88 -21.68 -0.22 -9.37
CA ILE A 88 -22.28 -0.72 -10.61
C ILE A 88 -23.61 -1.43 -10.32
N SER A 89 -23.69 -2.18 -9.22
CA SER A 89 -24.86 -3.01 -8.90
C SER A 89 -25.64 -2.50 -7.69
N SER A 90 -26.94 -2.29 -7.86
CA SER A 90 -27.87 -1.94 -6.78
C SER A 90 -27.98 -3.06 -5.75
N ARG A 91 -28.00 -4.33 -6.17
CA ARG A 91 -28.08 -5.50 -5.28
C ARG A 91 -26.90 -5.54 -4.32
N VAL A 92 -25.68 -5.39 -4.85
CA VAL A 92 -24.45 -5.37 -4.04
C VAL A 92 -24.44 -4.17 -3.11
N ARG A 93 -24.95 -3.01 -3.56
CA ARG A 93 -25.11 -1.82 -2.72
C ARG A 93 -26.07 -2.03 -1.55
N HIS A 94 -27.19 -2.71 -1.77
CA HIS A 94 -28.11 -3.08 -0.68
C HIS A 94 -27.46 -4.05 0.29
N MET A 95 -26.70 -5.02 -0.23
CA MET A 95 -25.95 -5.97 0.59
C MET A 95 -24.91 -5.27 1.48
N ALA A 96 -24.19 -4.26 0.96
CA ALA A 96 -23.25 -3.47 1.74
C ALA A 96 -23.89 -2.66 2.89
N ARG A 97 -25.20 -2.43 2.86
CA ARG A 97 -25.93 -1.73 3.92
C ARG A 97 -26.32 -2.63 5.09
N ASN A 98 -26.41 -3.94 4.86
CA ASN A 98 -26.85 -4.92 5.85
C ASN A 98 -25.64 -5.59 6.52
N ALA A 99 -25.73 -5.91 7.81
CA ALA A 99 -24.65 -6.58 8.54
C ALA A 99 -24.27 -7.94 7.93
N GLU A 100 -25.26 -8.80 7.64
CA GLU A 100 -25.06 -10.11 7.00
C GLU A 100 -24.49 -9.97 5.57
N GLY A 101 -24.92 -8.93 4.86
CA GLY A 101 -24.44 -8.65 3.53
C GLY A 101 -22.98 -8.21 3.51
N ARG A 102 -22.53 -7.44 4.51
CA ARG A 102 -21.11 -7.10 4.69
C ARG A 102 -20.23 -8.31 4.94
N VAL A 103 -20.70 -9.26 5.75
CA VAL A 103 -20.00 -10.54 5.95
C VAL A 103 -19.88 -11.30 4.63
N THR A 104 -20.95 -11.32 3.83
CA THR A 104 -20.95 -11.97 2.51
C THR A 104 -19.98 -11.30 1.53
N LEU A 105 -19.99 -9.98 1.46
CA LEU A 105 -19.03 -9.20 0.65
C LEU A 105 -17.58 -9.46 1.07
N THR A 106 -17.33 -9.58 2.37
CA THR A 106 -16.00 -9.89 2.89
C THR A 106 -15.56 -11.28 2.46
N ARG A 107 -16.46 -12.28 2.48
CA ARG A 107 -16.19 -13.63 1.96
C ARG A 107 -15.87 -13.61 0.46
N TRP A 108 -16.63 -12.85 -0.32
CA TRP A 108 -16.36 -12.68 -1.76
C TRP A 108 -15.03 -12.01 -2.01
N ALA A 109 -14.66 -11.00 -1.22
CA ALA A 109 -13.36 -10.38 -1.33
C ALA A 109 -12.21 -11.36 -0.98
N ARG A 110 -12.37 -12.21 0.04
CA ARG A 110 -11.36 -13.22 0.37
C ARG A 110 -11.18 -14.22 -0.76
N ALA A 111 -12.28 -14.70 -1.34
CA ALA A 111 -12.23 -15.60 -2.50
C ALA A 111 -11.58 -14.93 -3.72
N LEU A 112 -11.94 -13.67 -4.01
CA LEU A 112 -11.34 -12.90 -5.08
C LEU A 112 -9.85 -12.65 -4.84
N ALA A 113 -9.45 -12.35 -3.60
CA ALA A 113 -8.05 -12.13 -3.24
C ALA A 113 -7.20 -13.36 -3.54
N LEU A 114 -7.69 -14.56 -3.17
CA LEU A 114 -6.99 -15.81 -3.48
C LEU A 114 -6.91 -16.07 -4.99
N LEU A 115 -7.97 -15.77 -5.73
CA LEU A 115 -7.97 -15.88 -7.19
C LEU A 115 -6.96 -14.93 -7.84
N LEU A 116 -6.91 -13.68 -7.40
CA LEU A 116 -5.93 -12.68 -7.84
C LEU A 116 -4.51 -13.13 -7.49
N THR A 117 -4.32 -13.66 -6.28
CA THR A 117 -3.03 -14.18 -5.81
C THR A 117 -2.54 -15.32 -6.69
N LEU A 118 -3.41 -16.28 -7.06
CA LEU A 118 -3.04 -17.38 -7.96
C LEU A 118 -2.59 -16.87 -9.34
N GLY A 119 -3.27 -15.84 -9.87
CA GLY A 119 -2.88 -15.20 -11.13
C GLY A 119 -1.54 -14.49 -11.04
N GLN A 120 -1.32 -13.70 -9.98
CA GLN A 120 -0.05 -13.01 -9.73
C GLN A 120 1.09 -14.01 -9.49
N ALA A 121 0.85 -15.07 -8.71
CA ALA A 121 1.81 -16.13 -8.43
C ALA A 121 2.25 -16.83 -9.73
N TYR A 122 1.31 -17.14 -10.63
CA TYR A 122 1.66 -17.68 -11.94
C TYR A 122 2.57 -16.71 -12.72
N GLY A 123 2.22 -15.42 -12.74
CA GLY A 123 3.05 -14.38 -13.37
C GLY A 123 4.47 -14.34 -12.78
N LEU A 124 4.60 -14.43 -11.46
CA LEU A 124 5.89 -14.49 -10.77
C LEU A 124 6.69 -15.73 -11.16
N THR A 125 6.06 -16.91 -11.28
CA THR A 125 6.79 -18.12 -11.71
C THR A 125 7.41 -17.96 -13.10
N VAL A 126 6.70 -17.31 -14.04
CA VAL A 126 7.22 -17.02 -15.39
C VAL A 126 8.33 -15.98 -15.32
N LEU A 127 8.13 -14.90 -14.55
CA LEU A 127 9.13 -13.84 -14.40
C LEU A 127 10.44 -14.36 -13.81
N TYR A 128 10.35 -15.16 -12.75
CA TYR A 128 11.48 -15.70 -12.01
C TYR A 128 12.28 -16.76 -12.80
N GLN A 129 11.66 -17.45 -13.76
CA GLN A 129 12.37 -18.30 -14.71
C GLN A 129 13.23 -17.51 -15.71
N ASN A 130 12.84 -16.27 -16.02
CA ASN A 130 13.54 -15.41 -16.98
C ASN A 130 14.60 -14.49 -16.34
N THR A 131 14.92 -14.70 -15.06
CA THR A 131 15.97 -13.94 -14.35
C THR A 131 17.36 -14.52 -14.62
N ILE A 132 18.41 -13.72 -14.42
CA ILE A 132 19.80 -14.14 -14.56
C ILE A 132 20.54 -13.85 -13.24
N PRO A 133 20.95 -14.87 -12.47
CA PRO A 133 20.68 -16.29 -12.65
C PRO A 133 19.19 -16.63 -12.41
N PRO A 134 18.66 -17.71 -13.02
CA PRO A 134 17.25 -18.06 -12.89
C PRO A 134 16.94 -18.55 -11.48
N VAL A 135 15.94 -17.93 -10.84
CA VAL A 135 15.45 -18.31 -9.51
C VAL A 135 14.88 -19.74 -9.55
N PHE A 136 14.14 -20.06 -10.60
CA PHE A 136 13.57 -21.38 -10.83
C PHE A 136 14.19 -22.03 -12.07
N GLY A 137 14.45 -23.33 -11.99
CA GLY A 137 14.70 -24.15 -13.17
C GLY A 137 13.45 -24.33 -14.05
N PRO A 138 13.51 -25.21 -15.06
CA PRO A 138 12.33 -25.65 -15.79
C PRO A 138 11.30 -26.20 -14.79
N LEU A 139 10.09 -25.62 -14.78
CA LEU A 139 9.00 -26.03 -13.89
C LEU A 139 7.95 -26.78 -14.71
N ASP A 140 7.68 -28.02 -14.33
CA ASP A 140 6.53 -28.76 -14.83
C ASP A 140 5.22 -28.14 -14.30
N TRP A 141 4.11 -28.44 -14.97
CA TRP A 141 2.79 -27.90 -14.61
C TRP A 141 2.44 -28.12 -13.13
N PHE A 142 2.69 -29.32 -12.60
CA PHE A 142 2.40 -29.66 -11.21
C PHE A 142 3.29 -28.87 -10.23
N THR A 143 4.57 -28.72 -10.53
CA THR A 143 5.51 -27.95 -9.71
C THR A 143 5.14 -26.47 -9.71
N ARG A 144 4.75 -25.93 -10.87
CA ARG A 144 4.26 -24.54 -10.96
C ARG A 144 2.98 -24.35 -10.15
N LEU A 145 2.03 -25.28 -10.24
CA LEU A 145 0.80 -25.23 -9.45
C LEU A 145 1.11 -25.28 -7.94
N ALA A 146 2.06 -26.12 -7.52
CA ALA A 146 2.50 -26.19 -6.13
C ALA A 146 3.05 -24.83 -5.63
N VAL A 147 3.94 -24.19 -6.40
CA VAL A 147 4.46 -22.85 -6.07
C VAL A 147 3.33 -21.81 -6.02
N CYS A 148 2.37 -21.86 -6.94
CA CYS A 148 1.22 -20.96 -6.90
C CYS A 148 0.36 -21.16 -5.64
N LEU A 149 0.16 -22.41 -5.21
CA LEU A 149 -0.59 -22.73 -4.00
C LEU A 149 0.17 -22.35 -2.73
N GLU A 150 1.51 -22.48 -2.72
CA GLU A 150 2.37 -22.01 -1.62
C GLU A 150 2.22 -20.49 -1.43
N LEU A 151 2.35 -19.72 -2.52
CA LEU A 151 2.20 -18.27 -2.49
C LEU A 151 0.77 -17.84 -2.11
N ALA A 152 -0.26 -18.53 -2.64
CA ALA A 152 -1.64 -18.31 -2.23
C ALA A 152 -1.89 -18.65 -0.76
N GLY A 153 -1.25 -19.70 -0.24
CA GLY A 153 -1.26 -20.07 1.17
C GLY A 153 -0.63 -18.99 2.04
N GLY A 154 0.47 -18.38 1.59
CA GLY A 154 1.10 -17.24 2.25
C GLY A 154 0.16 -16.05 2.39
N THR A 155 -0.51 -15.65 1.30
CA THR A 155 -1.52 -14.57 1.35
C THR A 155 -2.73 -14.96 2.22
N ALA A 156 -3.19 -16.22 2.18
CA ALA A 156 -4.27 -16.68 3.05
C ALA A 156 -3.90 -16.56 4.54
N LEU A 157 -2.67 -16.92 4.89
CA LEU A 157 -2.15 -16.79 6.25
C LEU A 157 -1.99 -15.31 6.66
N MET A 158 -1.61 -14.44 5.73
CA MET A 158 -1.57 -12.99 5.98
C MET A 158 -2.95 -12.42 6.27
N ILE A 159 -3.99 -12.89 5.55
CA ILE A 159 -5.39 -12.52 5.85
C ILE A 159 -5.79 -13.03 7.24
N LEU A 160 -5.38 -14.25 7.60
CA LEU A 160 -5.62 -14.79 8.93
C LEU A 160 -4.95 -13.95 10.03
N LEU A 161 -3.68 -13.55 9.83
CA LEU A 161 -2.96 -12.69 10.76
C LEU A 161 -3.62 -11.31 10.88
N ALA A 162 -4.13 -10.77 9.77
CA ALA A 162 -4.88 -9.52 9.77
C ALA A 162 -6.16 -9.62 10.62
N ASP A 163 -6.94 -10.69 10.45
CA ASP A 163 -8.14 -10.96 11.25
C ASP A 163 -7.80 -11.14 12.73
N ALA A 164 -6.75 -11.91 13.04
CA ALA A 164 -6.30 -12.13 14.41
C ALA A 164 -5.84 -10.83 15.09
N MET A 165 -5.19 -9.94 14.33
CA MET A 165 -4.80 -8.62 14.81
C MET A 165 -6.02 -7.69 15.04
N ASP A 166 -7.09 -7.87 14.29
CA ASP A 166 -8.35 -7.14 14.48
C ASP A 166 -9.15 -7.64 15.68
N GLU A 167 -9.17 -8.95 15.92
CA GLU A 167 -9.92 -9.57 17.01
C GLU A 167 -9.20 -9.46 18.36
N PHE A 168 -7.89 -9.75 18.39
CA PHE A 168 -7.12 -9.85 19.63
C PHE A 168 -6.12 -8.71 19.83
N GLY A 169 -5.83 -7.94 18.78
CA GLY A 169 -4.77 -6.91 18.76
C GLY A 169 -5.29 -5.48 18.68
N LEU A 170 -4.42 -4.59 18.20
CA LEU A 170 -4.66 -3.17 17.95
C LEU A 170 -4.99 -2.90 16.49
N GLY A 171 -5.62 -3.86 15.81
CA GLY A 171 -6.06 -3.72 14.42
C GLY A 171 -7.30 -2.84 14.28
N PHE A 172 -8.23 -2.95 15.24
CA PHE A 172 -9.51 -2.21 15.25
C PHE A 172 -10.33 -2.34 13.96
N GLY A 173 -10.23 -3.48 13.27
CA GLY A 173 -10.86 -3.75 11.98
C GLY A 173 -10.03 -3.30 10.77
N ASN A 174 -8.82 -2.76 10.97
CA ASN A 174 -7.94 -2.30 9.89
C ASN A 174 -6.66 -3.14 9.79
N GLY A 175 -6.66 -4.38 10.30
CA GLY A 175 -5.46 -5.19 10.44
C GLY A 175 -4.75 -5.43 9.11
N ALA A 176 -5.52 -5.75 8.06
CA ALA A 176 -4.98 -5.92 6.71
C ALA A 176 -4.33 -4.65 6.18
N LEU A 177 -4.92 -3.49 6.49
CA LEU A 177 -4.40 -2.19 6.08
C LEU A 177 -3.13 -1.80 6.84
N ILE A 178 -2.99 -2.22 8.10
CA ILE A 178 -1.76 -2.04 8.88
C ILE A 178 -0.64 -2.84 8.23
N PHE A 179 -0.86 -4.12 7.92
CA PHE A 179 0.14 -4.95 7.22
C PHE A 179 0.50 -4.36 5.85
N TYR A 180 -0.50 -3.91 5.10
CA TYR A 180 -0.29 -3.27 3.81
C TYR A 180 0.56 -2.00 3.92
N ALA A 181 0.27 -1.14 4.91
CA ALA A 181 1.01 0.10 5.14
C ALA A 181 2.44 -0.12 5.65
N LEU A 182 2.65 -1.13 6.49
CA LEU A 182 3.96 -1.44 7.06
C LEU A 182 4.88 -2.20 6.10
N GLY A 183 4.32 -2.84 5.06
CA GLY A 183 5.08 -3.63 4.08
C GLY A 183 6.27 -2.87 3.49
N PRO A 184 6.03 -1.75 2.82
CA PRO A 184 7.10 -0.93 2.24
C PRO A 184 8.09 -0.42 3.29
N LEU A 185 7.63 0.07 4.44
CA LEU A 185 8.55 0.51 5.52
C LEU A 185 9.53 -0.59 5.95
N GLY A 186 9.06 -1.84 5.93
CA GLY A 186 9.90 -2.98 6.19
C GLY A 186 11.06 -3.12 5.22
N THR A 187 10.83 -2.93 3.93
CA THR A 187 11.91 -2.99 2.91
C THR A 187 12.81 -1.77 2.98
N GLU A 188 12.26 -0.59 3.32
CA GLU A 188 13.01 0.66 3.32
C GLU A 188 14.07 0.75 4.42
N VAL A 189 13.77 0.27 5.65
CA VAL A 189 14.78 0.19 6.73
C VAL A 189 15.99 -0.60 6.28
N HIS A 190 15.73 -1.71 5.61
CA HIS A 190 16.78 -2.54 5.08
C HIS A 190 17.55 -1.79 3.98
N ARG A 191 16.89 -1.19 2.97
CA ARG A 191 17.55 -0.40 1.91
C ARG A 191 18.47 0.71 2.46
N ILE A 192 18.02 1.44 3.48
CA ILE A 192 18.82 2.48 4.14
C ILE A 192 20.10 1.88 4.74
N ALA A 193 20.01 0.75 5.44
CA ALA A 193 21.18 0.06 5.96
C ALA A 193 22.14 -0.44 4.85
N GLY A 194 21.62 -0.82 3.68
CA GLY A 194 22.44 -1.13 2.50
C GLY A 194 23.15 0.10 1.92
N TYR A 195 22.48 1.25 1.94
CA TYR A 195 23.05 2.53 1.52
C TYR A 195 24.24 2.94 2.41
N PHE A 196 24.08 2.76 3.73
CA PHE A 196 25.16 2.94 4.70
C PHE A 196 26.35 2.00 4.45
N ALA A 197 26.09 0.75 4.06
CA ALA A 197 27.13 -0.25 3.81
C ALA A 197 27.91 -0.05 2.50
N THR A 198 27.34 0.67 1.54
CA THR A 198 27.90 0.80 0.17
C THR A 198 28.49 2.18 -0.13
N SER A 199 28.28 3.16 0.74
CA SER A 199 28.74 4.53 0.52
C SER A 199 30.26 4.68 0.81
N PRO A 200 31.07 5.13 -0.18
CA PRO A 200 32.53 5.16 -0.07
C PRO A 200 33.10 6.32 0.76
N SER A 201 32.30 7.36 1.07
CA SER A 201 32.72 8.50 1.88
C SER A 201 31.59 9.05 2.76
N ALA A 202 31.95 9.65 3.90
CA ALA A 202 30.98 10.29 4.80
C ALA A 202 30.22 11.44 4.10
N GLU A 203 30.89 12.16 3.18
CA GLU A 203 30.28 13.27 2.45
C GLU A 203 29.24 12.83 1.41
N ALA A 204 29.51 11.72 0.73
CA ALA A 204 28.55 11.10 -0.18
C ALA A 204 27.33 10.51 0.55
N LEU A 205 27.48 10.21 1.84
CA LEU A 205 26.42 9.62 2.67
C LEU A 205 25.52 10.68 3.33
N TYR A 206 26.10 11.70 3.99
CA TYR A 206 25.30 12.58 4.86
C TYR A 206 24.37 13.50 4.07
N ARG A 207 24.81 14.03 2.92
CA ARG A 207 24.06 15.06 2.18
C ARG A 207 22.77 14.51 1.55
N PRO A 208 22.79 13.43 0.77
CA PRO A 208 21.57 12.87 0.18
C PRO A 208 20.65 12.29 1.26
N LEU A 209 21.20 11.63 2.28
CA LEU A 209 20.40 11.08 3.37
C LEU A 209 19.72 12.17 4.20
N ALA A 210 20.42 13.28 4.51
CA ALA A 210 19.83 14.39 5.24
C ALA A 210 18.73 15.09 4.43
N LEU A 211 18.92 15.27 3.12
CA LEU A 211 17.90 15.83 2.23
C LEU A 211 16.69 14.91 2.11
N TRP A 212 16.92 13.61 1.93
CA TRP A 212 15.87 12.59 1.91
C TRP A 212 15.09 12.56 3.23
N ALA A 213 15.79 12.55 4.38
CA ALA A 213 15.16 12.55 5.69
C ALA A 213 14.34 13.83 5.93
N ALA A 214 14.90 15.00 5.60
CA ALA A 214 14.20 16.28 5.72
C ALA A 214 12.94 16.32 4.84
N PHE A 215 13.04 15.80 3.62
CA PHE A 215 11.92 15.73 2.69
C PHE A 215 10.82 14.78 3.19
N THR A 216 11.17 13.55 3.62
CA THR A 216 10.21 12.58 4.16
C THR A 216 9.54 13.09 5.43
N VAL A 217 10.27 13.77 6.32
CA VAL A 217 9.71 14.44 7.50
C VAL A 217 8.76 15.56 7.07
N GLY A 218 9.12 16.36 6.08
CA GLY A 218 8.27 17.41 5.51
C GLY A 218 6.95 16.87 4.98
N VAL A 219 6.99 15.80 4.17
CA VAL A 219 5.80 15.11 3.64
C VAL A 219 4.97 14.51 4.77
N THR A 220 5.61 13.94 5.79
CA THR A 220 4.92 13.40 6.98
C THR A 220 4.16 14.50 7.73
N ILE A 221 4.81 15.64 8.00
CA ILE A 221 4.18 16.79 8.68
C ILE A 221 3.02 17.34 7.85
N ALA A 222 3.22 17.53 6.54
CA ALA A 222 2.18 17.97 5.63
C ALA A 222 1.01 16.97 5.58
N GLY A 223 1.31 15.67 5.55
CA GLY A 223 0.34 14.58 5.61
C GLY A 223 -0.49 14.62 6.89
N VAL A 224 0.16 14.76 8.05
CA VAL A 224 -0.54 14.93 9.34
C VAL A 224 -1.45 16.16 9.32
N ALA A 225 -0.94 17.30 8.86
CA ALA A 225 -1.72 18.54 8.80
C ALA A 225 -2.98 18.39 7.93
N VAL A 226 -2.85 17.78 6.75
CA VAL A 226 -3.96 17.53 5.82
C VAL A 226 -4.95 16.50 6.38
N LEU A 227 -4.46 15.44 7.02
CA LEU A 227 -5.32 14.39 7.60
C LEU A 227 -6.10 14.86 8.82
N LEU A 228 -5.53 15.80 9.58
CA LEU A 228 -6.20 16.45 10.70
C LEU A 228 -7.08 17.63 10.25
N ALA A 229 -6.94 18.12 9.01
CA ALA A 229 -7.70 19.25 8.51
C ALA A 229 -9.20 18.92 8.42
N VAL A 230 -10.00 19.73 9.12
CA VAL A 230 -11.46 19.64 9.14
C VAL A 230 -12.06 20.99 8.79
N ARG A 231 -12.94 21.00 7.80
CA ARG A 231 -13.82 22.13 7.50
C ARG A 231 -15.14 21.96 8.24
N ARG A 232 -15.43 22.85 9.17
CA ARG A 232 -16.73 22.92 9.84
C ARG A 232 -17.70 23.72 8.97
N VAL A 233 -18.82 23.11 8.60
CA VAL A 233 -19.89 23.78 7.85
C VAL A 233 -21.09 23.90 8.79
N SER A 234 -21.56 25.13 9.01
CA SER A 234 -22.76 25.38 9.82
C SER A 234 -23.98 24.79 9.13
N ALA A 235 -24.73 23.96 9.85
CA ALA A 235 -25.98 23.41 9.33
C ALA A 235 -27.06 24.50 9.34
N PRO A 236 -27.89 24.62 8.29
CA PRO A 236 -28.96 25.61 8.24
C PRO A 236 -29.90 25.42 9.43
N THR A 237 -30.08 26.48 10.22
CA THR A 237 -30.90 26.47 11.43
C THR A 237 -32.36 26.21 11.06
N THR A 238 -32.86 25.00 11.30
CA THR A 238 -34.31 24.79 11.39
C THR A 238 -34.79 25.28 12.76
N LYS A 239 -35.93 25.98 12.77
CA LYS A 239 -36.40 26.92 13.82
C LYS A 239 -36.45 26.45 15.29
N LYS A 240 -36.01 25.25 15.69
CA LYS A 240 -36.13 24.77 17.08
C LYS A 240 -34.95 23.97 17.67
N VAL A 241 -33.82 23.80 16.97
CA VAL A 241 -32.65 23.12 17.56
C VAL A 241 -31.38 23.85 17.15
N ALA A 242 -30.53 24.21 18.13
CA ALA A 242 -29.19 24.73 17.87
C ALA A 242 -28.42 23.69 17.03
N SER A 243 -28.19 24.01 15.76
CA SER A 243 -27.55 23.09 14.83
C SER A 243 -26.06 22.97 15.16
N ARG A 244 -25.61 21.75 15.48
CA ARG A 244 -24.18 21.49 15.63
C ARG A 244 -23.50 21.57 14.25
N PRO A 245 -22.34 22.24 14.12
CA PRO A 245 -21.64 22.32 12.84
C PRO A 245 -21.17 20.93 12.39
N THR A 246 -21.39 20.61 11.12
CA THR A 246 -20.95 19.34 10.53
C THR A 246 -19.47 19.45 10.17
N ALA A 247 -18.65 18.54 10.72
CA ALA A 247 -17.22 18.45 10.45
C ALA A 247 -16.96 17.63 9.17
N LEU A 248 -16.55 18.29 8.08
CA LEU A 248 -16.10 17.65 6.84
C LEU A 248 -14.57 17.54 6.86
N ARG A 249 -14.04 16.33 6.82
CA ARG A 249 -12.59 16.11 6.68
C ARG A 249 -12.11 16.47 5.27
N LEU A 250 -10.87 16.93 5.14
CA LEU A 250 -10.30 17.27 3.84
C LEU A 250 -10.14 16.04 2.93
N LEU A 251 -9.63 14.94 3.49
CA LEU A 251 -9.64 13.62 2.87
C LEU A 251 -10.84 12.83 3.40
N MET A 252 -12.02 13.08 2.84
CA MET A 252 -13.23 12.30 3.17
C MET A 252 -13.11 10.86 2.63
N SER A 253 -12.59 10.73 1.41
CA SER A 253 -12.19 9.47 0.82
C SER A 253 -10.88 9.03 1.47
N GLY A 254 -10.87 7.81 2.03
CA GLY A 254 -9.67 7.28 2.67
C GLY A 254 -8.42 7.46 1.80
N VAL A 255 -7.31 7.83 2.44
CA VAL A 255 -5.99 8.11 1.85
C VAL A 255 -5.53 7.04 0.85
N LEU A 256 -5.98 5.82 1.07
CA LEU A 256 -5.58 4.65 0.32
C LEU A 256 -6.25 4.51 -1.05
N ARG A 257 -7.56 4.76 -1.17
CA ARG A 257 -8.30 4.29 -2.37
C ARG A 257 -7.87 4.99 -3.66
N PRO A 258 -7.74 6.33 -3.70
CA PRO A 258 -7.42 6.99 -4.97
C PRO A 258 -6.07 6.59 -5.57
N PRO A 259 -4.94 6.56 -4.81
CA PRO A 259 -3.66 6.13 -5.36
C PRO A 259 -3.66 4.67 -5.81
N GLN A 260 -4.40 3.80 -5.11
CA GLN A 260 -4.50 2.39 -5.49
C GLN A 260 -5.26 2.16 -6.78
N PHE A 261 -6.34 2.91 -7.03
CA PHE A 261 -7.02 2.88 -8.32
C PHE A 261 -6.11 3.36 -9.46
N THR A 262 -5.33 4.42 -9.22
CA THR A 262 -4.34 4.88 -10.17
C THR A 262 -3.29 3.82 -10.45
N PHE A 263 -2.70 3.23 -9.39
CA PHE A 263 -1.70 2.17 -9.52
C PHE A 263 -2.24 0.99 -10.32
N ALA A 264 -3.44 0.50 -10.01
CA ALA A 264 -4.05 -0.61 -10.75
C ALA A 264 -4.18 -0.31 -12.25
N ILE A 265 -4.62 0.89 -12.64
CA ILE A 265 -4.73 1.26 -14.05
C ILE A 265 -3.36 1.44 -14.71
N MET A 266 -2.41 2.08 -14.02
CA MET A 266 -1.07 2.32 -14.54
C MET A 266 -0.26 1.01 -14.66
N PHE A 267 -0.55 0.02 -13.83
CA PHE A 267 0.15 -1.26 -13.79
C PHE A 267 -0.40 -2.28 -14.80
N LEU A 268 -1.67 -2.19 -15.20
CA LEU A 268 -2.28 -3.09 -16.18
C LEU A 268 -1.49 -3.21 -17.49
N PRO A 269 -1.08 -2.10 -18.15
CA PRO A 269 -0.22 -2.15 -19.33
C PRO A 269 1.11 -2.89 -19.09
N THR A 270 1.73 -2.75 -17.92
CA THR A 270 2.96 -3.45 -17.55
C THR A 270 2.76 -4.96 -17.46
N ILE A 271 1.62 -5.42 -16.92
CA ILE A 271 1.27 -6.85 -16.88
C ILE A 271 1.15 -7.39 -18.31
N VAL A 272 0.43 -6.69 -19.18
CA VAL A 272 0.24 -7.10 -20.57
C VAL A 272 1.59 -7.15 -21.29
N ALA A 273 2.43 -6.12 -21.15
CA ALA A 273 3.76 -6.10 -21.73
C ALA A 273 4.61 -7.29 -21.27
N ASN A 274 4.64 -7.59 -19.97
CA ASN A 274 5.40 -8.73 -19.45
C ASN A 274 4.89 -10.09 -19.97
N TYR A 275 3.58 -10.24 -20.23
CA TYR A 275 3.04 -11.45 -20.82
C TYR A 275 3.51 -11.66 -22.27
N TYR A 276 3.61 -10.58 -23.06
CA TYR A 276 4.07 -10.68 -24.44
C TYR A 276 5.61 -10.84 -24.56
N ALA A 277 6.36 -10.81 -23.44
CA ALA A 277 7.84 -10.77 -23.41
C ALA A 277 8.48 -11.99 -24.04
N SER A 278 7.80 -13.13 -23.96
CA SER A 278 8.22 -14.37 -24.61
C SER A 278 8.01 -14.38 -26.13
N THR A 279 7.16 -13.51 -26.67
CA THR A 279 6.71 -13.57 -28.08
C THR A 279 7.28 -12.42 -28.94
N ASN A 280 7.47 -11.23 -28.38
CA ASN A 280 8.02 -10.08 -29.11
C ASN A 280 8.86 -9.16 -28.21
N SER A 281 10.16 -9.44 -28.13
CA SER A 281 11.08 -8.74 -27.22
C SER A 281 11.26 -7.25 -27.55
N SER A 282 11.12 -6.82 -28.81
CA SER A 282 11.39 -5.43 -29.20
C SER A 282 10.26 -4.47 -28.83
N GLY A 283 9.00 -4.88 -28.98
CA GLY A 283 7.84 -4.08 -28.58
C GLY A 283 7.76 -3.86 -27.06
N ILE A 284 8.34 -4.79 -26.29
CA ILE A 284 8.31 -4.76 -24.83
C ILE A 284 9.47 -4.02 -24.25
N GLU A 285 10.62 -4.02 -24.93
CA GLU A 285 11.71 -3.14 -24.55
C GLU A 285 11.26 -1.68 -24.64
N TRP A 286 10.54 -1.30 -25.71
CA TRP A 286 9.95 0.03 -25.78
C TRP A 286 9.02 0.29 -24.60
N PHE A 287 8.14 -0.66 -24.26
CA PHE A 287 7.21 -0.50 -23.15
C PHE A 287 7.95 -0.37 -21.80
N ARG A 288 8.95 -1.22 -21.55
CA ARG A 288 9.76 -1.23 -20.32
C ARG A 288 10.55 0.07 -20.14
N VAL A 289 11.04 0.65 -21.23
CA VAL A 289 11.85 1.87 -21.21
C VAL A 289 10.99 3.13 -21.13
N ASN A 290 9.80 3.12 -21.73
CA ASN A 290 8.99 4.34 -21.91
C ASN A 290 7.73 4.41 -21.03
N TRP A 291 7.26 3.28 -20.47
CA TRP A 291 6.12 3.24 -19.56
C TRP A 291 6.59 3.19 -18.10
N GLY A 292 7.23 4.26 -17.67
CA GLY A 292 7.70 4.41 -16.31
C GLY A 292 8.05 5.85 -15.97
N PRO A 293 8.24 6.15 -14.68
CA PRO A 293 8.55 7.50 -14.22
C PRO A 293 10.00 7.93 -14.46
N TYR A 294 10.90 7.03 -14.88
CA TYR A 294 12.35 7.27 -15.04
C TYR A 294 12.94 6.58 -16.28
N GLY A 295 12.30 6.78 -17.42
CA GLY A 295 12.76 6.28 -18.70
C GLY A 295 13.92 7.08 -19.27
N THR A 296 14.18 6.85 -20.56
CA THR A 296 15.23 7.58 -21.30
C THR A 296 14.78 8.96 -21.79
N SER A 297 13.48 9.27 -21.75
CA SER A 297 12.89 10.46 -22.33
C SER A 297 12.12 11.26 -21.28
N VAL A 298 12.67 12.43 -20.92
CA VAL A 298 12.07 13.37 -19.95
C VAL A 298 10.62 13.72 -20.29
N TRP A 299 10.27 13.78 -21.58
CA TRP A 299 8.90 14.08 -22.01
C TRP A 299 7.93 12.95 -21.72
N LEU A 300 8.36 11.70 -21.87
CA LEU A 300 7.53 10.53 -21.60
C LEU A 300 7.40 10.31 -20.09
N ASP A 301 8.46 10.56 -19.34
CA ASP A 301 8.45 10.53 -17.87
C ASP A 301 7.50 11.58 -17.31
N ALA A 302 7.58 12.82 -17.82
CA ALA A 302 6.67 13.90 -17.44
C ALA A 302 5.22 13.56 -17.81
N ALA A 303 4.98 12.97 -18.99
CA ALA A 303 3.65 12.53 -19.40
C ALA A 303 3.11 11.43 -18.49
N TYR A 304 3.93 10.45 -18.11
CA TYR A 304 3.60 9.39 -17.16
C TYR A 304 3.19 9.97 -15.80
N LEU A 305 4.00 10.88 -15.24
CA LEU A 305 3.73 11.51 -13.95
C LEU A 305 2.49 12.41 -14.01
N ILE A 306 2.28 13.17 -15.09
CA ILE A 306 1.07 14.00 -15.26
C ILE A 306 -0.17 13.12 -15.36
N LEU A 307 -0.10 12.01 -16.10
CA LEU A 307 -1.18 11.04 -16.20
C LEU A 307 -1.49 10.45 -14.82
N GLU A 308 -0.46 10.04 -14.07
CA GLU A 308 -0.60 9.54 -12.70
C GLU A 308 -1.29 10.58 -11.79
N ALA A 309 -0.82 11.83 -11.80
CA ALA A 309 -1.44 12.92 -11.04
C ALA A 309 -2.92 13.10 -11.39
N ALA A 310 -3.22 13.14 -12.68
CA ALA A 310 -4.57 13.35 -13.18
C ALA A 310 -5.50 12.22 -12.73
N LEU A 311 -5.04 10.97 -12.79
CA LEU A 311 -5.78 9.82 -12.30
C LEU A 311 -5.99 9.88 -10.78
N VAL A 312 -4.97 10.24 -9.99
CA VAL A 312 -5.10 10.37 -8.53
C VAL A 312 -6.16 11.41 -8.16
N VAL A 313 -6.12 12.59 -8.79
CA VAL A 313 -7.13 13.65 -8.57
C VAL A 313 -8.51 13.19 -9.01
N PHE A 314 -8.60 12.56 -10.19
CA PHE A 314 -9.85 12.01 -10.71
C PHE A 314 -10.47 11.01 -9.73
N PHE A 315 -9.70 10.03 -9.26
CA PHE A 315 -10.17 9.03 -8.31
C PHE A 315 -10.50 9.63 -6.93
N ALA A 316 -9.79 10.66 -6.49
CA ALA A 316 -10.10 11.33 -5.23
C ALA A 316 -11.50 11.98 -5.28
N VAL A 317 -11.82 12.67 -6.38
CA VAL A 317 -13.14 13.26 -6.62
C VAL A 317 -14.19 12.17 -6.82
N PHE A 318 -13.87 11.12 -7.59
CA PHE A 318 -14.77 10.00 -7.85
C PHE A 318 -15.21 9.31 -6.56
N VAL A 319 -14.26 8.96 -5.68
CA VAL A 319 -14.55 8.29 -4.41
C VAL A 319 -15.36 9.20 -3.49
N ALA A 320 -15.03 10.50 -3.41
CA ALA A 320 -15.80 11.44 -2.60
C ALA A 320 -17.24 11.62 -3.10
N ALA A 321 -17.43 11.70 -4.43
CA ALA A 321 -18.76 11.75 -5.03
C ALA A 321 -19.55 10.46 -4.79
N TYR A 322 -18.86 9.32 -4.76
CA TYR A 322 -19.48 8.04 -4.46
C TYR A 322 -19.93 7.92 -3.00
N GLU A 323 -19.05 8.19 -2.05
CA GLU A 323 -19.37 8.14 -0.62
C GLU A 323 -20.52 9.09 -0.28
N TYR A 324 -20.53 10.28 -0.88
CA TYR A 324 -21.63 11.23 -0.76
C TYR A 324 -22.98 10.62 -1.15
N ARG A 325 -23.04 9.83 -2.24
CA ARG A 325 -24.27 9.14 -2.69
C ARG A 325 -24.68 8.01 -1.74
N ILE A 326 -23.72 7.27 -1.17
CA ILE A 326 -24.03 6.17 -0.25
C ILE A 326 -24.58 6.70 1.07
N LEU A 327 -23.97 7.76 1.60
CA LEU A 327 -24.24 8.33 2.92
C LEU A 327 -25.48 9.23 2.98
N HIS A 328 -26.23 9.37 1.88
CA HIS A 328 -27.42 10.23 1.78
C HIS A 328 -27.18 11.65 2.30
N THR A 329 -25.96 12.17 2.10
CA THR A 329 -25.54 13.46 2.63
C THR A 329 -26.42 14.58 2.03
N PRO A 330 -26.83 15.59 2.83
CA PRO A 330 -27.66 16.69 2.35
C PRO A 330 -27.11 17.39 1.09
N SER A 331 -28.01 17.84 0.21
CA SER A 331 -27.68 18.51 -1.06
C SER A 331 -26.78 19.75 -0.88
N HIS A 332 -26.96 20.49 0.21
CA HIS A 332 -26.19 21.70 0.51
C HIS A 332 -24.69 21.42 0.78
N LEU A 333 -24.32 20.20 1.16
CA LEU A 333 -22.92 19.83 1.40
C LEU A 333 -22.20 19.34 0.15
N ARG A 334 -22.92 19.04 -0.95
CA ARG A 334 -22.34 18.47 -2.18
C ARG A 334 -21.17 19.29 -2.71
N THR A 335 -21.38 20.60 -2.88
CA THR A 335 -20.36 21.51 -3.42
C THR A 335 -19.15 21.60 -2.50
N HIS A 336 -19.36 21.54 -1.19
CA HIS A 336 -18.27 21.53 -0.22
C HIS A 336 -17.46 20.24 -0.32
N VAL A 337 -18.12 19.08 -0.32
CA VAL A 337 -17.48 17.77 -0.43
C VAL A 337 -16.65 17.66 -1.71
N THR A 338 -17.19 18.04 -2.87
CA THR A 338 -16.44 17.98 -4.14
C THR A 338 -15.22 18.91 -4.15
N ARG A 339 -15.35 20.14 -3.63
CA ARG A 339 -14.22 21.08 -3.55
C ARG A 339 -13.14 20.59 -2.58
N LEU A 340 -13.53 20.07 -1.42
CA LEU A 340 -12.63 19.45 -0.44
C LEU A 340 -11.90 18.26 -1.06
N ALA A 341 -12.62 17.39 -1.79
CA ALA A 341 -12.05 16.25 -2.48
C ALA A 341 -11.04 16.64 -3.57
N LEU A 342 -11.29 17.74 -4.29
CA LEU A 342 -10.34 18.26 -5.28
C LEU A 342 -9.06 18.76 -4.62
N ILE A 343 -9.17 19.51 -3.52
CA ILE A 343 -8.00 20.01 -2.77
C ILE A 343 -7.22 18.82 -2.17
N GLY A 344 -7.91 17.87 -1.54
CA GLY A 344 -7.29 16.67 -0.99
C GLY A 344 -6.66 15.78 -2.07
N GLY A 345 -7.32 15.64 -3.22
CA GLY A 345 -6.80 14.91 -4.38
C GLY A 345 -5.56 15.55 -4.98
N LEU A 346 -5.52 16.88 -5.08
CA LEU A 346 -4.34 17.60 -5.56
C LEU A 346 -3.15 17.42 -4.61
N PHE A 347 -3.39 17.49 -3.29
CA PHE A 347 -2.36 17.20 -2.29
C PHE A 347 -1.84 15.76 -2.43
N LEU A 348 -2.75 14.80 -2.60
CA LEU A 348 -2.38 13.39 -2.74
C LEU A 348 -1.58 13.14 -4.01
N ALA A 349 -1.98 13.73 -5.14
CA ALA A 349 -1.23 13.67 -6.39
C ALA A 349 0.16 14.30 -6.24
N LEU A 350 0.25 15.45 -5.57
CA LEU A 350 1.53 16.08 -5.27
C LEU A 350 2.41 15.16 -4.43
N ALA A 351 1.89 14.53 -3.38
CA ALA A 351 2.67 13.62 -2.55
C ALA A 351 3.14 12.38 -3.34
N VAL A 352 2.24 11.78 -4.14
CA VAL A 352 2.54 10.61 -4.98
C VAL A 352 3.65 10.89 -5.98
N ILE A 353 3.74 12.10 -6.54
CA ILE A 353 4.75 12.47 -7.54
C ILE A 353 6.01 13.06 -6.91
N ALA A 354 5.85 13.95 -5.92
CA ALA A 354 6.98 14.66 -5.35
C ALA A 354 7.93 13.73 -4.62
N VAL A 355 7.43 12.67 -3.97
CA VAL A 355 8.28 11.74 -3.21
C VAL A 355 9.17 10.91 -4.13
N PRO A 356 8.66 10.20 -5.16
CA PRO A 356 9.52 9.48 -6.09
C PRO A 356 10.45 10.41 -6.87
N VAL A 357 9.98 11.58 -7.32
CA VAL A 357 10.85 12.52 -8.07
C VAL A 357 11.97 13.06 -7.18
N ALA A 358 11.66 13.46 -5.95
CA ALA A 358 12.66 13.90 -5.00
C ALA A 358 13.64 12.77 -4.67
N ASP A 359 13.16 11.55 -4.48
CA ASP A 359 14.03 10.39 -4.26
C ASP A 359 14.98 10.20 -5.45
N HIS A 360 14.46 10.08 -6.68
CA HIS A 360 15.29 9.88 -7.86
C HIS A 360 16.36 10.98 -8.06
N LEU A 361 16.02 12.24 -7.79
CA LEU A 361 16.97 13.35 -7.91
C LEU A 361 18.01 13.39 -6.77
N LEU A 362 17.62 12.98 -5.55
CA LEU A 362 18.47 13.06 -4.36
C LEU A 362 19.31 11.80 -4.14
N THR A 363 18.76 10.61 -4.41
CA THR A 363 19.40 9.31 -4.18
C THR A 363 19.95 8.68 -5.48
N GLY A 364 19.46 9.10 -6.65
CA GLY A 364 20.01 8.69 -7.95
C GLY A 364 21.49 9.07 -8.14
N ALA A 365 21.96 10.12 -7.46
CA ALA A 365 23.38 10.50 -7.43
C ALA A 365 24.29 9.46 -6.75
N ALA A 366 23.72 8.49 -6.02
CA ALA A 366 24.45 7.48 -5.26
C ALA A 366 24.14 6.04 -5.72
N GLY A 367 23.54 5.87 -6.91
CA GLY A 367 23.41 4.57 -7.60
C GLY A 367 22.36 3.61 -7.03
N ASN A 368 21.66 3.98 -5.96
CA ASN A 368 20.64 3.17 -5.31
C ASN A 368 19.39 4.02 -5.06
N VAL A 369 18.37 3.86 -5.92
CA VAL A 369 17.05 4.48 -5.72
C VAL A 369 16.38 3.81 -4.51
N ILE A 370 15.85 4.61 -3.60
CA ILE A 370 15.07 4.15 -2.44
C ILE A 370 13.59 4.40 -2.82
N PRO A 371 12.94 3.50 -3.59
CA PRO A 371 11.61 3.73 -4.11
C PRO A 371 10.62 3.80 -2.96
N MET A 372 10.39 5.00 -2.44
CA MET A 372 9.28 5.32 -1.59
C MET A 372 8.16 5.86 -2.47
N SER A 373 7.03 5.17 -2.48
CA SER A 373 5.82 5.78 -3.04
C SER A 373 5.28 6.78 -2.02
N GLY A 374 5.03 8.03 -2.45
CA GLY A 374 4.44 9.03 -1.55
C GLY A 374 3.06 8.66 -1.00
N ALA A 375 2.36 7.74 -1.68
CA ALA A 375 1.13 7.14 -1.17
C ALA A 375 1.35 6.31 0.10
N GLU A 376 2.45 5.57 0.18
CA GLU A 376 2.77 4.67 1.29
C GLU A 376 3.08 5.45 2.56
N VAL A 377 3.85 6.54 2.44
CA VAL A 377 4.14 7.44 3.57
C VAL A 377 2.84 8.01 4.13
N LEU A 378 1.95 8.52 3.28
CA LEU A 378 0.67 9.05 3.71
C LEU A 378 -0.25 7.99 4.32
N LEU A 379 -0.20 6.76 3.79
CA LEU A 379 -0.95 5.63 4.32
C LEU A 379 -0.49 5.25 5.74
N VAL A 380 0.82 5.19 5.97
CA VAL A 380 1.40 4.94 7.29
C VAL A 380 0.94 6.01 8.26
N VAL A 381 1.05 7.29 7.88
CA VAL A 381 0.61 8.41 8.72
C VAL A 381 -0.89 8.29 9.05
N ALA A 382 -1.71 7.98 8.06
CA ALA A 382 -3.15 7.80 8.25
C ALA A 382 -3.42 6.67 9.24
N MET A 383 -2.73 5.54 9.11
CA MET A 383 -2.93 4.39 9.97
C MET A 383 -2.49 4.69 11.41
N VAL A 384 -1.32 5.29 11.60
CA VAL A 384 -0.85 5.70 12.93
C VAL A 384 -1.84 6.65 13.60
N LEU A 385 -2.35 7.66 12.86
CA LEU A 385 -3.35 8.59 13.39
C LEU A 385 -4.67 7.90 13.77
N ILE A 386 -5.11 6.92 12.97
CA ILE A 386 -6.32 6.14 13.26
C ILE A 386 -6.11 5.30 14.53
N THR A 387 -5.01 4.56 14.61
CA THR A 387 -4.68 3.71 15.77
C THR A 387 -4.54 4.52 17.04
N VAL A 388 -3.84 5.66 17.01
CA VAL A 388 -3.70 6.57 18.16
C VAL A 388 -5.07 7.07 18.63
N ARG A 389 -5.93 7.54 17.71
CA ARG A 389 -7.28 8.02 18.07
C ARG A 389 -8.13 6.93 18.71
N LEU A 390 -8.02 5.70 18.21
CA LEU A 390 -8.78 4.57 18.72
C LEU A 390 -8.30 4.14 20.12
N ILE A 391 -6.99 4.16 20.37
CA ILE A 391 -6.39 3.92 21.69
C ILE A 391 -6.83 4.99 22.69
N GLU A 392 -6.88 6.26 22.29
CA GLU A 392 -7.29 7.35 23.18
C GLU A 392 -8.77 7.32 23.57
N GLY A 393 -9.54 6.33 23.10
CA GLY A 393 -10.96 6.20 23.41
C GLY A 393 -11.80 7.28 22.74
N HIS A 394 -11.21 8.10 21.87
CA HIS A 394 -11.98 8.87 20.91
C HIS A 394 -12.72 7.83 20.08
N LYS A 395 -14.04 7.69 20.27
CA LYS A 395 -14.87 7.18 19.20
C LYS A 395 -14.46 8.05 18.03
N THR A 396 -13.84 7.48 17.01
CA THR A 396 -13.72 8.18 15.74
C THR A 396 -15.15 8.64 15.49
N GLU A 397 -15.39 9.95 15.60
CA GLU A 397 -16.49 10.59 14.94
C GLU A 397 -16.12 10.37 13.47
N ALA A 398 -16.42 9.15 13.00
CA ALA A 398 -16.69 8.89 11.62
C ALA A 398 -17.63 10.03 11.25
N PRO A 399 -17.33 10.81 10.21
CA PRO A 399 -18.21 11.90 9.81
C PRO A 399 -19.66 11.40 9.72
N PHE A 400 -19.88 10.09 9.51
CA PHE A 400 -21.14 9.38 9.76
C PHE A 400 -20.92 7.93 10.31
N THR A 401 -20.82 7.76 11.64
CA THR A 401 -20.95 6.52 12.49
C THR A 401 -20.16 5.21 12.21
N ARG A 402 -19.84 4.45 13.30
CA ARG A 402 -18.94 3.27 13.41
C ARG A 402 -19.42 1.96 12.75
N ALA A 403 -18.46 1.15 12.26
CA ALA A 403 -18.35 -0.30 12.54
C ALA A 403 -16.89 -0.84 12.30
N PRO A 404 -16.46 -1.91 13.00
CA PRO A 404 -15.06 -2.32 13.19
C PRO A 404 -14.57 -3.38 12.17
N SER A 405 -14.74 -3.13 10.87
CA SER A 405 -14.39 -4.13 9.85
C SER A 405 -13.59 -3.59 8.65
N GLY A 406 -13.06 -2.36 8.73
CA GLY A 406 -12.13 -1.82 7.71
C GLY A 406 -12.69 -1.75 6.29
N LEU A 407 -13.99 -1.97 6.14
CA LEU A 407 -14.72 -2.01 4.89
C LEU A 407 -16.02 -1.23 5.06
N PRO A 408 -16.45 -0.53 4.00
CA PRO A 408 -17.57 0.42 4.06
C PRO A 408 -18.82 -0.09 4.78
#